data_AF-A0A2J0ML92-F1
#
_entry.id   AF-A0A2J0ML92-F1
#
_cell.length_a   1.000
_cell.length_b   1.000
_cell.length_c   1.000
_cell.angle_alpha   90.00
_cell.angle_beta   90.00
_cell.angle_gamma   90.00
#
_symmetry.space_group_name_H-M   'P 1'
#
loop_
_entity.id
_entity.type
_entity.pdbx_description
1 polymer ?
#
loop_
_entity_poly.entity_id
_entity_poly.type
_entity_poly.pdbx_seq_one_letter_code
_entity_poly.pdbx_strand_id
1 'polypeptide(L)'
;NMFLHGKDSARLEWGDTLNNPLLVENDHLMKFDNIVANPPFSLKKWGAEHTEADKYKRFWRGVPPKDKGDFAFITHMVETAKPKTGRIAVIVPHGVLFRSGAEGKIREQLIEENIIDAVIGLPAGLFQTTGIPVAVLVIDRSREKGGANEKKKDIFFIEASKEFKPVKAQNVLEEKNIEKIYDTYKKRKDIEKFARSVEFKELEDNDFNLNITRYVDTFVEEEPVDIKANLKELAELEPQLQKLEKQMAEYLKELGVK
;
A
#
# COMPACT_ATOMS: atom_id res chain seq x y z
N ASN A 1 27.50 -0.07 -6.10
CA ASN A 1 26.35 -0.10 -7.03
C ASN A 1 26.37 1.13 -7.94
N MET A 2 26.07 2.33 -7.44
CA MET A 2 26.03 3.58 -8.26
C MET A 2 27.26 3.79 -9.14
N PHE A 3 28.46 3.64 -8.57
CA PHE A 3 29.72 3.71 -9.31
C PHE A 3 29.82 2.72 -10.48
N LEU A 4 29.37 1.46 -10.30
CA LEU A 4 29.40 0.43 -11.35
C LEU A 4 28.46 0.75 -12.52
N HIS A 5 27.43 1.57 -12.29
CA HIS A 5 26.52 2.07 -13.32
C HIS A 5 26.89 3.47 -13.84
N GLY A 6 28.12 3.94 -13.59
CA GLY A 6 28.65 5.21 -14.09
C GLY A 6 27.95 6.45 -13.51
N LYS A 7 27.47 6.36 -12.26
CA LYS A 7 26.85 7.49 -11.55
C LYS A 7 27.84 8.11 -10.57
N ASP A 8 28.81 8.84 -11.13
CA ASP A 8 29.98 9.36 -10.39
C ASP A 8 29.65 10.58 -9.52
N SER A 9 28.58 11.31 -9.82
CA SER A 9 28.10 12.45 -9.03
C SER A 9 27.14 12.07 -7.90
N ALA A 10 26.91 10.78 -7.66
CA ALA A 10 26.02 10.32 -6.61
C ALA A 10 26.62 10.61 -5.22
N ARG A 11 25.89 11.39 -4.41
CA ARG A 11 26.23 11.63 -3.00
C ARG A 11 25.52 10.58 -2.13
N LEU A 12 26.30 9.79 -1.40
CA LEU A 12 25.83 8.80 -0.44
C LEU A 12 26.43 9.12 0.91
N GLU A 13 25.57 9.30 1.91
CA GLU A 13 25.99 9.57 3.28
C GLU A 13 25.72 8.35 4.15
N TRP A 14 26.69 7.97 4.97
CA TRP A 14 26.54 6.87 5.92
C TRP A 14 26.08 7.41 7.27
N GLY A 15 24.77 7.29 7.54
CA GLY A 15 24.18 7.77 8.78
C GLY A 15 22.76 7.26 9.01
N ASP A 16 22.21 7.62 10.16
CA ASP A 16 20.82 7.36 10.51
C ASP A 16 19.96 8.54 10.01
N THR A 17 19.11 8.29 9.01
CA THR A 17 18.23 9.31 8.41
C THR A 17 17.33 10.02 9.43
N LEU A 18 16.88 9.32 10.48
CA LEU A 18 15.97 9.89 11.46
C LEU A 18 16.74 10.61 12.57
N ASN A 19 17.78 9.98 13.12
CA ASN A 19 18.49 10.52 14.30
C ASN A 19 19.66 11.44 13.95
N ASN A 20 20.30 11.26 12.78
CA ASN A 20 21.44 12.05 12.34
C ASN A 20 21.46 12.20 10.81
N PRO A 21 20.50 12.94 10.22
CA PRO A 21 20.46 13.16 8.78
C PRO A 21 21.67 13.99 8.33
N LEU A 22 22.44 13.44 7.38
CA LEU A 22 23.70 14.02 6.89
C LEU A 22 23.56 14.82 5.58
N LEU A 23 22.44 14.66 4.88
CA LEU A 23 22.12 15.45 3.68
C LEU A 23 21.61 16.83 4.10
N VAL A 24 22.56 17.70 4.45
CA VAL A 24 22.32 19.06 4.93
C VAL A 24 23.05 20.09 4.07
N GLU A 25 22.47 21.29 3.98
CA GLU A 25 23.01 22.46 3.30
C GLU A 25 22.66 23.70 4.12
N ASN A 26 23.67 24.53 4.48
CA ASN A 26 23.50 25.73 5.31
C ASN A 26 22.72 25.47 6.61
N ASP A 27 23.07 24.42 7.35
CA ASP A 27 22.40 23.97 8.59
C ASP A 27 20.92 23.56 8.44
N HIS A 28 20.41 23.47 7.21
CA HIS A 28 19.08 22.98 6.90
C HIS A 28 19.15 21.62 6.20
N LEU A 29 18.06 20.84 6.28
CA LEU A 29 17.93 19.65 5.46
C LEU A 29 17.90 20.03 3.99
N MET A 30 18.69 19.33 3.17
CA MET A 30 18.64 19.49 1.71
C MET A 30 17.22 19.25 1.20
N LYS A 31 16.82 20.02 0.18
CA LYS A 31 15.50 19.93 -0.44
C LYS A 31 15.57 19.27 -1.80
N PHE A 32 14.68 18.32 -2.05
CA PHE A 32 14.66 17.50 -3.26
C PHE A 32 13.35 17.70 -4.05
N ASP A 33 13.46 17.66 -5.38
CA ASP A 33 12.29 17.70 -6.28
C ASP A 33 11.56 16.34 -6.31
N ASN A 34 12.30 15.24 -6.26
CA ASN A 34 11.74 13.89 -6.31
C ASN A 34 12.41 13.03 -5.23
N ILE A 35 11.59 12.32 -4.48
CA ILE A 35 12.03 11.41 -3.43
C ILE A 35 11.38 10.06 -3.71
N VAL A 36 12.19 9.01 -3.79
CA VAL A 36 11.72 7.63 -3.90
C VAL A 36 12.36 6.82 -2.77
N ALA A 37 11.55 6.03 -2.07
CA ALA A 37 12.05 5.28 -0.93
C ALA A 37 11.30 3.98 -0.69
N ASN A 38 12.05 3.00 -0.18
CA ASN A 38 11.53 1.78 0.43
C ASN A 38 12.11 1.68 1.85
N PRO A 39 11.59 2.47 2.82
CA PRO A 39 12.10 2.47 4.18
C PRO A 39 11.83 1.12 4.88
N PRO A 40 12.58 0.76 5.92
CA PRO A 40 12.31 -0.44 6.70
C PRO A 40 10.89 -0.40 7.31
N PHE A 41 10.11 -1.44 7.07
CA PHE A 41 8.71 -1.49 7.52
C PHE A 41 8.60 -1.59 9.03
N SER A 42 7.84 -0.67 9.63
CA SER A 42 7.57 -0.59 11.06
C SER A 42 8.83 -0.71 11.91
N LEU A 43 9.88 0.05 11.54
CA LEU A 43 11.14 0.11 12.26
C LEU A 43 10.88 0.38 13.75
N LYS A 44 11.29 -0.56 14.60
CA LYS A 44 11.23 -0.42 16.06
C LYS A 44 12.42 0.39 16.54
N LYS A 45 12.25 1.11 17.67
CA LYS A 45 13.32 1.92 18.28
C LYS A 45 13.93 2.89 17.27
N TRP A 46 13.08 3.56 16.50
CA TRP A 46 13.52 4.47 15.45
C TRP A 46 14.09 5.80 15.99
N GLY A 47 14.04 6.03 17.30
CA GLY A 47 14.52 7.25 17.96
C GLY A 47 13.40 8.24 18.31
N ALA A 48 12.20 7.75 18.62
CA ALA A 48 11.05 8.60 19.00
C ALA A 48 11.37 9.52 20.20
N GLU A 49 12.21 9.06 21.11
CA GLU A 49 12.70 9.79 22.28
C GLU A 49 13.54 11.02 21.93
N HIS A 50 14.11 11.10 20.72
CA HIS A 50 14.94 12.23 20.28
C HIS A 50 14.13 13.31 19.54
N THR A 51 12.83 13.09 19.32
CA THR A 51 12.01 13.97 18.47
C THR A 51 11.80 15.36 19.05
N GLU A 52 11.73 15.50 20.37
CA GLU A 52 11.65 16.81 21.04
C GLU A 52 12.91 17.66 20.80
N ALA A 53 14.06 17.01 20.67
CA ALA A 53 15.35 17.64 20.40
C ALA A 53 15.66 17.75 18.89
N ASP A 54 14.71 17.40 18.00
CA ASP A 54 14.92 17.47 16.56
C ASP A 54 15.10 18.92 16.11
N LYS A 55 16.34 19.32 15.84
CA LYS A 55 16.69 20.68 15.42
C LYS A 55 15.98 21.12 14.14
N TYR A 56 15.56 20.16 13.30
CA TYR A 56 14.84 20.42 12.05
C TYR A 56 13.32 20.51 12.23
N LYS A 57 12.80 20.28 13.45
CA LYS A 57 11.37 20.35 13.81
C LYS A 57 10.47 19.53 12.89
N ARG A 58 10.92 18.34 12.44
CA ARG A 58 10.20 17.55 11.44
C ARG A 58 8.88 17.02 11.95
N PHE A 59 8.81 16.66 13.22
CA PHE A 59 7.70 15.92 13.83
C PHE A 59 6.56 16.80 14.35
N TRP A 60 6.37 17.99 13.77
CA TRP A 60 5.34 18.94 14.20
C TRP A 60 3.91 18.43 13.96
N ARG A 61 3.72 17.47 13.04
CA ARG A 61 2.44 16.80 12.79
C ARG A 61 2.06 15.75 13.83
N GLY A 62 2.99 15.44 14.73
CA GLY A 62 2.87 14.37 15.70
C GLY A 62 4.05 13.41 15.63
N VAL A 63 4.29 12.73 16.76
CA VAL A 63 5.35 11.73 16.90
C VAL A 63 4.76 10.33 16.73
N PRO A 64 5.20 9.53 15.74
CA PRO A 64 4.78 8.15 15.59
C PRO A 64 5.13 7.28 16.82
N PRO A 65 4.43 6.15 17.04
CA PRO A 65 4.78 5.22 18.10
C PRO A 65 6.23 4.72 17.98
N LYS A 66 6.91 4.52 19.12
CA LYS A 66 8.32 4.07 19.19
C LYS A 66 8.61 2.74 18.48
N ASP A 67 7.58 1.93 18.25
CA ASP A 67 7.64 0.64 17.57
C ASP A 67 7.11 0.68 16.12
N LYS A 68 6.78 1.87 15.60
CA LYS A 68 6.26 2.14 14.25
C LYS A 68 6.95 3.36 13.62
N GLY A 69 8.14 3.16 13.06
CA GLY A 69 8.90 4.22 12.39
C GLY A 69 8.39 4.64 11.00
N ASP A 70 7.29 4.07 10.49
CA ASP A 70 6.82 4.31 9.12
C ASP A 70 6.54 5.80 8.86
N PHE A 71 5.71 6.44 9.70
CA PHE A 71 5.44 7.87 9.60
C PHE A 71 6.63 8.75 9.98
N ALA A 72 7.67 8.22 10.64
CA ALA A 72 8.87 8.99 10.92
C ALA A 72 9.66 9.24 9.63
N PHE A 73 9.79 8.20 8.78
CA PHE A 73 10.36 8.34 7.45
C PHE A 73 9.48 9.19 6.54
N ILE A 74 8.16 8.98 6.51
CA ILE A 74 7.25 9.79 5.68
C ILE A 74 7.36 11.26 6.05
N THR A 75 7.33 11.59 7.34
CA THR A 75 7.49 12.96 7.84
C THR A 75 8.84 13.54 7.42
N HIS A 76 9.94 12.80 7.58
CA HIS A 76 11.24 13.25 7.10
C HIS A 76 11.27 13.50 5.59
N MET A 77 10.64 12.64 4.78
CA MET A 77 10.55 12.84 3.32
C MET A 77 9.71 14.07 2.97
N VAL A 78 8.57 14.28 3.63
CA VAL A 78 7.75 15.48 3.46
C VAL A 78 8.58 16.72 3.76
N GLU A 79 9.36 16.72 4.83
CA GLU A 79 10.20 17.84 5.24
C GLU A 79 11.48 17.99 4.40
N THR A 80 11.87 17.01 3.59
CA THR A 80 12.97 17.13 2.63
C THR A 80 12.49 17.33 1.19
N ALA A 81 11.19 17.21 0.92
CA ALA A 81 10.61 17.60 -0.36
C ALA A 81 10.55 19.12 -0.48
N LYS A 82 10.85 19.65 -1.67
CA LYS A 82 10.67 21.07 -1.97
C LYS A 82 9.19 21.46 -1.79
N PRO A 83 8.88 22.51 -1.01
CA PRO A 83 7.52 23.04 -0.96
C PRO A 83 6.99 23.39 -2.35
N LYS A 84 5.70 23.18 -2.58
CA LYS A 84 4.94 23.52 -3.79
C LYS A 84 5.34 22.81 -5.09
N THR A 85 6.41 22.01 -5.10
CA THR A 85 6.88 21.33 -6.31
C THR A 85 7.35 19.89 -6.09
N GLY A 86 7.80 19.55 -4.87
CA GLY A 86 8.38 18.26 -4.57
C GLY A 86 7.38 17.10 -4.62
N ARG A 87 7.85 15.92 -5.03
CA ARG A 87 7.05 14.69 -5.09
C ARG A 87 7.74 13.54 -4.39
N ILE A 88 6.95 12.69 -3.76
CA ILE A 88 7.41 11.53 -3.01
C ILE A 88 6.63 10.32 -3.49
N ALA A 89 7.33 9.23 -3.79
CA ALA A 89 6.75 7.91 -3.93
C ALA A 89 7.43 6.97 -2.93
N VAL A 90 6.68 6.56 -1.90
CA VAL A 90 7.20 5.71 -0.82
C VAL A 90 6.44 4.40 -0.76
N ILE A 91 7.17 3.28 -0.68
CA ILE A 91 6.59 1.98 -0.40
C ILE A 91 6.32 1.88 1.11
N VAL A 92 5.08 1.54 1.48
CA VAL A 92 4.63 1.44 2.86
C VAL A 92 3.87 0.13 3.11
N PRO A 93 3.92 -0.43 4.33
CA PRO A 93 3.00 -1.49 4.71
C PRO A 93 1.58 -0.91 4.83
N HIS A 94 0.55 -1.71 4.53
CA HIS A 94 -0.85 -1.25 4.57
C HIS A 94 -1.28 -0.63 5.90
N GLY A 95 -0.66 -1.02 7.02
CA GLY A 95 -0.96 -0.40 8.32
C GLY A 95 -0.79 1.12 8.36
N VAL A 96 0.11 1.71 7.55
CA VAL A 96 0.24 3.18 7.42
C VAL A 96 -1.07 3.83 7.00
N LEU A 97 -1.87 3.13 6.20
CA LEU A 97 -3.12 3.63 5.62
C LEU A 97 -4.25 3.73 6.66
N PHE A 98 -4.25 2.91 7.72
CA PHE A 98 -5.42 2.78 8.59
C PHE A 98 -5.14 2.72 10.08
N ARG A 99 -3.88 2.61 10.53
CA ARG A 99 -3.58 2.61 11.97
C ARG A 99 -4.08 3.91 12.61
N SER A 100 -4.68 3.77 13.78
CA SER A 100 -5.28 4.85 14.57
C SER A 100 -4.27 5.49 15.52
N GLY A 101 -4.73 6.36 16.43
CA GLY A 101 -3.87 7.01 17.41
C GLY A 101 -2.98 8.08 16.79
N ALA A 102 -1.69 8.11 17.18
CA ALA A 102 -0.75 9.12 16.71
C ALA A 102 -0.57 9.10 15.18
N GLU A 103 -0.51 7.92 14.57
CA GLU A 103 -0.39 7.78 13.11
C GLU A 103 -1.67 8.23 12.38
N GLY A 104 -2.84 8.02 12.98
CA GLY A 104 -4.11 8.54 12.46
C GLY A 104 -4.11 10.06 12.37
N LYS A 105 -3.66 10.74 13.44
CA LYS A 105 -3.56 12.22 13.48
C LYS A 105 -2.56 12.77 12.48
N ILE A 106 -1.40 12.12 12.32
CA ILE A 106 -0.41 12.53 11.31
C ILE A 106 -1.02 12.39 9.91
N ARG A 107 -1.69 11.28 9.63
CA ARG A 107 -2.34 11.01 8.34
C ARG A 107 -3.43 12.02 8.02
N GLU A 108 -4.30 12.31 8.98
CA GLU A 108 -5.33 13.34 8.90
C GLU A 108 -4.71 14.68 8.48
N GLN A 109 -3.65 15.14 9.16
CA GLN A 109 -2.99 16.40 8.81
C GLN A 109 -2.39 16.40 7.39
N LEU A 110 -1.77 15.29 6.94
CA LEU A 110 -1.26 15.19 5.57
C LEU A 110 -2.37 15.28 4.51
N ILE A 111 -3.57 14.79 4.84
CA ILE A 111 -4.76 14.87 3.97
C ILE A 111 -5.34 16.28 4.00
N GLU A 112 -5.44 16.92 5.17
CA GLU A 112 -5.91 18.31 5.31
C GLU A 112 -4.97 19.32 4.62
N GLU A 113 -3.66 19.08 4.66
CA GLU A 113 -2.66 19.82 3.89
C GLU A 113 -2.79 19.60 2.37
N ASN A 114 -3.64 18.66 1.96
CA ASN A 114 -3.92 18.29 0.58
C ASN A 114 -2.70 17.72 -0.17
N ILE A 115 -1.74 17.11 0.52
CA ILE A 115 -0.49 16.65 -0.13
C ILE A 115 -0.49 15.17 -0.49
N ILE A 116 -1.37 14.34 0.07
CA ILE A 116 -1.55 12.96 -0.40
C ILE A 116 -2.21 12.97 -1.77
N ASP A 117 -1.55 12.42 -2.79
CA ASP A 117 -2.08 12.39 -4.15
C ASP A 117 -2.79 11.10 -4.53
N ALA A 118 -2.17 9.98 -4.17
CA ALA A 118 -2.67 8.65 -4.49
C ALA A 118 -2.17 7.58 -3.52
N VAL A 119 -2.97 6.52 -3.42
CA VAL A 119 -2.66 5.28 -2.70
C VAL A 119 -2.81 4.11 -3.66
N ILE A 120 -1.70 3.43 -3.93
CA ILE A 120 -1.65 2.33 -4.91
C ILE A 120 -1.35 1.03 -4.17
N GLY A 121 -2.35 0.18 -3.98
CA GLY A 121 -2.20 -1.15 -3.41
C GLY A 121 -1.47 -2.07 -4.38
N LEU A 122 -0.40 -2.70 -3.93
CA LEU A 122 0.39 -3.63 -4.72
C LEU A 122 0.12 -5.08 -4.29
N PRO A 123 0.42 -6.05 -5.18
CA PRO A 123 0.36 -7.47 -4.86
C PRO A 123 1.14 -7.85 -3.59
N ALA A 124 0.62 -8.84 -2.88
CA ALA A 124 1.36 -9.53 -1.83
C ALA A 124 2.55 -10.32 -2.42
N GLY A 125 3.54 -10.64 -1.59
CA GLY A 125 4.65 -11.50 -1.99
C GLY A 125 5.60 -10.94 -3.04
N LEU A 126 5.62 -9.62 -3.29
CA LEU A 126 6.60 -8.98 -4.19
C LEU A 126 8.01 -8.90 -3.60
N PHE A 127 8.15 -8.99 -2.28
CA PHE A 127 9.44 -8.90 -1.59
C PHE A 127 9.91 -10.28 -1.15
N GLN A 128 11.21 -10.56 -1.35
CA GLN A 128 11.83 -11.81 -0.90
C GLN A 128 11.79 -11.99 0.62
N THR A 129 11.78 -10.88 1.37
CA THR A 129 11.89 -10.88 2.83
C THR A 129 10.55 -10.93 3.54
N THR A 130 9.44 -10.70 2.85
CA THR A 130 8.11 -10.68 3.47
C THR A 130 7.00 -10.93 2.45
N GLY A 131 5.99 -11.70 2.85
CA GLY A 131 4.80 -11.99 2.05
C GLY A 131 3.71 -10.92 2.14
N ILE A 132 3.87 -9.88 2.96
CA ILE A 132 2.80 -8.90 3.18
C ILE A 132 2.48 -8.09 1.91
N PRO A 133 1.21 -7.73 1.68
CA PRO A 133 0.89 -6.71 0.69
C PRO A 133 1.41 -5.34 1.16
N VAL A 134 1.82 -4.53 0.19
CA VAL A 134 2.31 -3.16 0.41
C VAL A 134 1.50 -2.18 -0.42
N ALA A 135 1.69 -0.90 -0.19
CA ALA A 135 1.17 0.16 -1.03
C ALA A 135 2.28 1.14 -1.42
N VAL A 136 2.11 1.84 -2.53
CA VAL A 136 2.83 3.07 -2.83
C VAL A 136 1.96 4.23 -2.38
N LEU A 137 2.47 5.02 -1.43
CA LEU A 137 1.89 6.30 -1.07
C LEU A 137 2.56 7.38 -1.90
N VAL A 138 1.76 8.11 -2.69
CA VAL A 138 2.23 9.22 -3.50
C VAL A 138 1.88 10.52 -2.81
N ILE A 139 2.88 11.37 -2.58
CA ILE A 139 2.72 12.70 -1.99
C ILE A 139 3.18 13.73 -3.02
N ASP A 140 2.36 14.73 -3.29
CA ASP A 140 2.67 15.83 -4.20
C ASP A 140 2.53 17.17 -3.48
N ARG A 141 3.67 17.77 -3.11
CA ARG A 141 3.73 19.08 -2.45
C ARG A 141 3.15 20.19 -3.32
N SER A 142 3.02 19.99 -4.64
CA SER A 142 2.37 20.99 -5.51
C SER A 142 0.87 21.11 -5.31
N ARG A 143 0.25 20.19 -4.57
CA ARG A 143 -1.16 20.26 -4.16
C ARG A 143 -1.38 21.06 -2.87
N GLU A 144 -0.32 21.39 -2.14
CA GLU A 144 -0.45 22.22 -0.94
C GLU A 144 -0.83 23.67 -1.28
N LYS A 145 -1.16 24.45 -0.26
CA LYS A 145 -1.55 25.86 -0.41
C LYS A 145 -0.50 26.67 -1.19
N GLY A 146 -0.92 27.33 -2.26
CA GLY A 146 -0.08 28.12 -3.16
C GLY A 146 0.75 27.29 -4.15
N GLY A 147 0.54 25.98 -4.23
CA GLY A 147 1.11 25.09 -5.24
C GLY A 147 0.27 25.05 -6.53
N ALA A 148 0.88 24.63 -7.64
CA ALA A 148 0.23 24.64 -8.96
C ALA A 148 -0.99 23.70 -9.07
N ASN A 149 -1.06 22.67 -8.22
CA ASN A 149 -2.12 21.66 -8.18
C ASN A 149 -3.05 21.83 -6.96
N GLU A 150 -3.04 22.98 -6.27
CA GLU A 150 -3.83 23.22 -5.04
C GLU A 150 -5.32 22.87 -5.16
N LYS A 151 -5.88 23.02 -6.36
CA LYS A 151 -7.29 22.74 -6.66
C LYS A 151 -7.63 21.24 -6.74
N LYS A 152 -6.63 20.36 -6.87
CA LYS A 152 -6.85 18.91 -6.84
C LYS A 152 -6.99 18.47 -5.39
N LYS A 153 -8.22 18.21 -4.97
CA LYS A 153 -8.58 17.86 -3.59
C LYS A 153 -8.87 16.37 -3.40
N ASP A 154 -8.96 15.61 -4.48
CA ASP A 154 -9.23 14.19 -4.47
C ASP A 154 -7.98 13.36 -4.17
N ILE A 155 -8.15 12.20 -3.55
CA ILE A 155 -7.09 11.17 -3.45
C ILE A 155 -7.47 10.03 -4.39
N PHE A 156 -6.52 9.61 -5.23
CA PHE A 156 -6.75 8.52 -6.17
C PHE A 156 -6.32 7.18 -5.60
N PHE A 157 -7.25 6.25 -5.54
CA PHE A 157 -7.00 4.90 -5.05
C PHE A 157 -6.88 3.95 -6.24
N ILE A 158 -5.87 3.07 -6.19
CA ILE A 158 -5.70 1.97 -7.15
C ILE A 158 -5.54 0.68 -6.35
N GLU A 159 -6.35 -0.32 -6.64
CA GLU A 159 -6.30 -1.65 -6.08
C GLU A 159 -5.67 -2.62 -7.08
N ALA A 160 -4.34 -2.69 -7.07
CA ALA A 160 -3.58 -3.52 -8.00
C ALA A 160 -3.10 -4.85 -7.37
N SER A 161 -3.69 -5.31 -6.26
CA SER A 161 -3.26 -6.56 -5.59
C SER A 161 -3.33 -7.80 -6.48
N LYS A 162 -4.18 -7.79 -7.52
CA LYS A 162 -4.32 -8.87 -8.51
C LYS A 162 -3.40 -8.71 -9.73
N GLU A 163 -2.63 -7.63 -9.81
CA GLU A 163 -1.75 -7.33 -10.95
C GLU A 163 -0.37 -7.96 -10.76
N PHE A 164 -0.23 -9.27 -10.96
CA PHE A 164 1.07 -9.94 -10.89
C PHE A 164 1.09 -11.24 -11.66
N LYS A 165 2.31 -11.73 -11.90
CA LYS A 165 2.55 -13.12 -12.26
C LYS A 165 3.02 -13.90 -11.03
N PRO A 166 2.35 -15.01 -10.67
CA PRO A 166 2.80 -15.86 -9.59
C PRO A 166 4.10 -16.57 -9.99
N VAL A 167 5.11 -16.49 -9.13
CA VAL A 167 6.36 -17.25 -9.25
C VAL A 167 6.71 -17.83 -7.88
N LYS A 168 7.33 -19.01 -7.86
CA LYS A 168 7.55 -19.81 -6.64
C LYS A 168 8.26 -19.07 -5.50
N ALA A 169 9.19 -18.17 -5.82
CA ALA A 169 10.01 -17.47 -4.83
C ALA A 169 9.39 -16.14 -4.37
N GLN A 170 8.83 -15.37 -5.30
CA GLN A 170 8.15 -14.11 -5.06
C GLN A 170 7.23 -13.83 -6.25
N ASN A 171 6.13 -13.12 -6.03
CA ASN A 171 5.32 -12.59 -7.13
C ASN A 171 6.12 -11.56 -7.93
N VAL A 172 5.87 -11.50 -9.23
CA VAL A 172 6.54 -10.59 -10.15
C VAL A 172 5.53 -9.63 -10.74
N LEU A 173 5.83 -8.35 -10.66
CA LEU A 173 5.10 -7.30 -11.36
C LEU A 173 5.66 -7.25 -12.80
N GLU A 174 4.91 -7.77 -13.78
CA GLU A 174 5.35 -7.75 -15.18
C GLU A 174 5.18 -6.34 -15.77
N GLU A 175 5.90 -6.03 -16.85
CA GLU A 175 5.83 -4.70 -17.50
C GLU A 175 4.40 -4.28 -17.82
N LYS A 176 3.57 -5.20 -18.35
CA LYS A 176 2.14 -4.95 -18.62
C LYS A 176 1.34 -4.55 -17.39
N ASN A 177 1.70 -5.07 -16.20
CA ASN A 177 1.04 -4.72 -14.94
C ASN A 177 1.44 -3.31 -14.53
N ILE A 178 2.74 -2.99 -14.64
CA ILE A 178 3.29 -1.67 -14.35
C ILE A 178 2.65 -0.62 -15.26
N GLU A 179 2.61 -0.87 -16.57
CA GLU A 179 2.00 0.01 -17.56
C GLU A 179 0.52 0.25 -17.25
N LYS A 180 -0.25 -0.80 -16.93
CA LYS A 180 -1.67 -0.66 -16.56
C LYS A 180 -1.86 0.23 -15.34
N ILE A 181 -1.08 0.01 -14.28
CA ILE A 181 -1.13 0.81 -13.04
C ILE A 181 -0.75 2.27 -13.34
N TYR A 182 0.36 2.48 -14.04
CA TYR A 182 0.87 3.80 -14.38
C TYR A 182 -0.10 4.59 -15.26
N ASP A 183 -0.66 3.97 -16.31
CA ASP A 183 -1.62 4.60 -17.20
C ASP A 183 -2.89 4.98 -16.47
N THR A 184 -3.37 4.11 -15.57
CA THR A 184 -4.55 4.38 -14.75
C THR A 184 -4.31 5.57 -13.82
N TYR A 185 -3.15 5.60 -13.14
CA TYR A 185 -2.72 6.73 -12.31
C TYR A 185 -2.60 8.03 -13.11
N LYS A 186 -1.90 7.99 -14.25
CA LYS A 186 -1.64 9.17 -15.09
C LYS A 186 -2.93 9.77 -15.66
N LYS A 187 -3.87 8.92 -16.06
CA LYS A 187 -5.17 9.34 -16.61
C LYS A 187 -6.18 9.71 -15.52
N ARG A 188 -5.93 9.33 -14.25
CA ARG A 188 -6.88 9.40 -13.12
C ARG A 188 -8.28 8.93 -13.53
N LYS A 189 -8.33 7.80 -14.23
CA LYS A 189 -9.58 7.24 -14.74
C LYS A 189 -10.15 6.29 -13.71
N ASP A 190 -11.38 6.51 -13.30
CA ASP A 190 -12.13 5.55 -12.49
C ASP A 190 -12.38 4.27 -13.30
N ILE A 191 -12.07 3.14 -12.70
CA ILE A 191 -12.21 1.81 -13.28
C ILE A 191 -12.85 0.93 -12.21
N GLU A 192 -14.00 0.36 -12.53
CA GLU A 192 -14.73 -0.54 -11.65
C GLU A 192 -13.80 -1.62 -11.07
N LYS A 193 -13.88 -1.84 -9.74
CA LYS A 193 -13.08 -2.81 -8.98
C LYS A 193 -11.56 -2.61 -9.05
N PHE A 194 -11.07 -1.50 -9.59
CA PHE A 194 -9.63 -1.27 -9.78
C PHE A 194 -9.15 0.11 -9.36
N ALA A 195 -9.86 1.19 -9.68
CA ALA A 195 -9.42 2.53 -9.35
C ALA A 195 -10.58 3.51 -9.16
N ARG A 196 -10.42 4.44 -8.22
CA ARG A 196 -11.43 5.46 -7.92
C ARG A 196 -10.79 6.73 -7.36
N SER A 197 -11.26 7.88 -7.83
CA SER A 197 -11.01 9.18 -7.23
C SER A 197 -11.99 9.43 -6.07
N VAL A 198 -11.48 9.80 -4.90
CA VAL A 198 -12.26 9.99 -3.68
C VAL A 198 -12.11 11.43 -3.19
N GLU A 199 -13.24 12.10 -2.98
CA GLU A 199 -13.27 13.48 -2.51
C GLU A 199 -12.99 13.59 -1.00
N PHE A 200 -12.51 14.77 -0.58
CA PHE A 200 -12.16 15.05 0.83
C PHE A 200 -13.28 14.70 1.81
N LYS A 201 -14.54 14.99 1.45
CA LYS A 201 -15.68 14.72 2.34
C LYS A 201 -15.87 13.24 2.63
N GLU A 202 -15.70 12.37 1.62
CA GLU A 202 -15.79 10.92 1.83
C GLU A 202 -14.62 10.40 2.67
N LEU A 203 -13.44 11.04 2.59
CA LEU A 203 -12.30 10.72 3.46
C LEU A 203 -12.56 11.12 4.91
N GLU A 204 -13.17 12.29 5.13
CA GLU A 204 -13.58 12.78 6.45
C GLU A 204 -14.64 11.86 7.09
N ASP A 205 -15.66 11.48 6.32
CA ASP A 205 -16.71 10.53 6.76
C ASP A 205 -16.14 9.14 7.11
N ASN A 206 -14.94 8.81 6.60
CA ASN A 206 -14.22 7.56 6.87
C ASN A 206 -13.06 7.73 7.88
N ASP A 207 -13.08 8.75 8.73
CA ASP A 207 -12.06 9.02 9.77
C ASP A 207 -10.63 9.11 9.19
N PHE A 208 -10.50 9.67 7.98
CA PHE A 208 -9.24 9.80 7.25
C PHE A 208 -8.51 8.46 7.04
N ASN A 209 -9.26 7.36 7.01
CA ASN A 209 -8.75 6.02 6.78
C ASN A 209 -8.47 5.83 5.29
N LEU A 210 -7.22 5.53 4.91
CA LEU A 210 -6.81 5.34 3.53
C LEU A 210 -6.81 3.85 3.11
N ASN A 211 -7.49 2.96 3.84
CA ASN A 211 -7.63 1.57 3.44
C ASN A 211 -8.35 1.49 2.08
N ILE A 212 -7.67 0.93 1.08
CA ILE A 212 -8.09 0.93 -0.32
C ILE A 212 -9.45 0.25 -0.51
N THR A 213 -9.71 -0.84 0.22
CA THR A 213 -10.97 -1.60 0.11
C THR A 213 -12.20 -0.84 0.61
N ARG A 214 -12.03 0.31 1.27
CA ARG A 214 -13.15 1.21 1.62
C ARG A 214 -13.67 1.98 0.41
N TYR A 215 -12.82 2.19 -0.59
CA TYR A 215 -13.11 3.08 -1.71
C TYR A 215 -13.20 2.35 -3.04
N VAL A 216 -12.44 1.28 -3.19
CA VAL A 216 -12.48 0.40 -4.36
C VAL A 216 -13.11 -0.91 -3.93
N ASP A 217 -14.39 -1.09 -4.25
CA ASP A 217 -15.08 -2.35 -4.01
C ASP A 217 -14.50 -3.42 -4.93
N THR A 218 -13.86 -4.44 -4.35
CA THR A 218 -13.32 -5.59 -5.09
C THR A 218 -14.22 -6.83 -5.01
N PHE A 219 -15.41 -6.70 -4.41
CA PHE A 219 -16.34 -7.81 -4.25
C PHE A 219 -16.71 -8.39 -5.62
N VAL A 220 -16.61 -9.72 -5.70
CA VAL A 220 -17.09 -10.47 -6.84
C VAL A 220 -18.43 -11.03 -6.38
N GLU A 221 -19.51 -10.56 -7.00
CA GLU A 221 -20.83 -11.12 -6.77
C GLU A 221 -20.77 -12.59 -7.22
N GLU A 222 -20.99 -13.51 -6.28
CA GLU A 222 -21.03 -14.94 -6.61
C GLU A 222 -22.19 -15.17 -7.57
N GLU A 223 -21.98 -15.98 -8.62
CA GLU A 223 -23.08 -16.32 -9.50
C GLU A 223 -24.20 -16.96 -8.67
N PRO A 224 -25.46 -16.56 -8.90
CA PRO A 224 -26.58 -17.13 -8.18
C PRO A 224 -26.58 -18.64 -8.44
N VAL A 225 -26.43 -19.41 -7.36
CA VAL A 225 -26.44 -20.86 -7.41
C VAL A 225 -27.77 -21.30 -8.04
N ASP A 226 -27.72 -22.03 -9.16
CA ASP A 226 -28.92 -22.65 -9.72
C ASP A 226 -29.33 -23.82 -8.82
N ILE A 227 -30.15 -23.49 -7.82
CA ILE A 227 -30.68 -24.45 -6.85
C ILE A 227 -31.40 -25.59 -7.56
N LYS A 228 -32.06 -25.35 -8.71
CA LYS A 228 -32.77 -26.41 -9.44
C LYS A 228 -31.81 -27.36 -10.14
N ALA A 229 -30.76 -26.84 -10.77
CA ALA A 229 -29.71 -27.67 -11.37
C ALA A 229 -29.01 -28.53 -10.31
N ASN A 230 -28.65 -27.92 -9.17
CA ASN A 230 -28.01 -28.64 -8.06
C ASN A 230 -28.92 -29.70 -7.45
N LEU A 231 -30.22 -29.41 -7.26
CA LEU A 231 -31.18 -30.41 -6.76
C LEU A 231 -31.37 -31.57 -7.74
N LYS A 232 -31.33 -31.30 -9.05
CA LYS A 232 -31.40 -32.34 -10.08
C LYS A 232 -30.15 -33.22 -10.06
N GLU A 233 -28.97 -32.60 -9.97
CA GLU A 233 -27.70 -33.31 -9.85
C GLU A 233 -27.64 -34.15 -8.57
N LEU A 234 -28.13 -33.62 -7.44
CA LEU A 234 -28.26 -34.36 -6.17
C LEU A 234 -29.14 -35.62 -6.33
N ALA A 235 -30.31 -35.46 -6.97
CA ALA A 235 -31.23 -36.57 -7.24
C ALA A 235 -30.65 -37.62 -8.22
N GLU A 236 -29.74 -37.22 -9.11
CA GLU A 236 -29.03 -38.12 -10.02
C GLU A 236 -27.86 -38.85 -9.32
N LEU A 237 -27.22 -38.21 -8.33
CA LEU A 237 -26.10 -38.75 -7.57
C LEU A 237 -26.54 -39.70 -6.45
N GLU A 238 -27.68 -39.48 -5.79
CA GLU A 238 -28.22 -40.36 -4.74
C GLU A 238 -28.30 -41.85 -5.15
N PRO A 239 -28.88 -42.23 -6.30
CA PRO A 239 -28.94 -43.63 -6.70
C PRO A 239 -27.56 -44.19 -7.06
N GLN A 240 -26.64 -43.34 -7.55
CA GLN A 240 -25.26 -43.76 -7.82
C GLN A 240 -24.50 -44.03 -6.52
N LEU A 241 -24.68 -43.19 -5.50
CA LEU A 241 -24.13 -43.35 -4.17
C LEU A 241 -24.63 -44.66 -3.54
N GLN A 242 -25.94 -44.92 -3.54
CA GLN A 242 -26.51 -46.16 -3.01
C GLN A 242 -25.95 -47.40 -3.72
N LYS A 243 -25.77 -47.33 -5.05
CA LYS A 243 -25.18 -48.42 -5.82
C LYS A 243 -23.74 -48.67 -5.40
N LEU A 244 -22.95 -47.60 -5.23
CA LEU A 244 -21.56 -47.68 -4.83
C LEU A 244 -21.41 -48.20 -3.39
N GLU A 245 -22.26 -47.75 -2.47
CA GLU A 245 -22.32 -48.25 -1.09
C GLU A 245 -22.62 -49.75 -1.05
N LYS A 246 -23.56 -50.21 -1.88
CA LYS A 246 -23.89 -51.63 -1.99
C LYS A 246 -22.72 -52.46 -2.54
N GLN A 247 -22.05 -51.96 -3.58
CA GLN A 247 -20.84 -52.60 -4.10
C GLN A 247 -19.72 -52.64 -3.06
N MET A 248 -19.53 -51.55 -2.31
CA MET A 248 -18.52 -51.49 -1.25
C MET A 248 -18.84 -52.49 -0.12
N ALA A 249 -20.10 -52.64 0.27
CA ALA A 249 -20.53 -53.63 1.26
C ALA A 249 -20.33 -55.07 0.77
N GLU A 250 -20.55 -55.36 -0.52
CA GLU A 250 -20.25 -56.66 -1.12
C GLU A 250 -18.75 -56.98 -1.07
N TYR A 251 -17.89 -56.02 -1.46
CA TYR A 251 -16.43 -56.19 -1.39
C TYR A 251 -15.91 -56.36 0.05
N LEU A 252 -16.42 -55.58 1.01
CA LEU A 252 -16.02 -55.72 2.42
C LEU A 252 -16.40 -57.10 2.97
N LYS A 253 -17.55 -57.64 2.56
CA LYS A 253 -18.00 -58.98 2.93
C LYS A 253 -17.13 -60.08 2.31
N GLU A 254 -16.70 -59.93 1.06
CA GLU A 254 -15.74 -60.84 0.41
C GLU A 254 -14.36 -60.83 1.09
N LEU A 255 -13.92 -59.67 1.58
CA LEU A 255 -12.65 -59.50 2.29
C LEU A 255 -12.71 -59.90 3.78
N GLY A 256 -13.88 -60.31 4.29
CA GLY A 256 -14.06 -60.74 5.68
C GLY A 256 -13.99 -59.61 6.72
N VAL A 257 -14.10 -58.35 6.28
CA VAL A 257 -14.13 -57.18 7.15
C VAL A 257 -15.57 -56.91 7.53
N LYS A 258 -15.89 -57.01 8.83
CA LYS A 258 -17.21 -56.64 9.38
C LYS A 258 -17.29 -55.17 9.69
#